data_AF-A0AB39QRA2-F1
#
_entry.id   AF-A0AB39QRA2-F1
#
_cell.length_a   1.000
_cell.length_b   1.000
_cell.length_c   1.000
_cell.angle_alpha   90.00
_cell.angle_beta   90.00
_cell.angle_gamma   90.00
#
_symmetry.space_group_name_H-M   'P 1'
#
loop_
_entity.id
_entity.type
_entity.pdbx_description
1 polymer ?
#
loop_
_entity_poly.entity_id
_entity_poly.type
_entity_poly.pdbx_seq_one_letter_code
_entity_poly.pdbx_strand_id
1 'polypeptide(L)' 'MKALVVNRTPKKPPAPSGTAAPASVVAARPAESGVRTEFVRAVDPPIARGAGDGAGRPSKASSRCEVPR' A
#
# COMPACT_ATOMS: atom_id res chain seq x y z
N MET A 1 -1.16 22.73 9.97
CA MET A 1 -0.40 21.49 9.70
C MET A 1 -1.25 20.52 8.88
N LYS A 2 -0.63 19.67 8.05
CA LYS A 2 -1.31 18.63 7.27
C LYS A 2 -0.65 17.27 7.52
N ALA A 3 -1.43 16.20 7.51
CA ALA A 3 -0.95 14.82 7.63
C ALA A 3 -1.61 13.93 6.56
N LEU A 4 -0.87 12.93 6.09
CA LEU A 4 -1.37 11.92 5.17
C LEU A 4 -1.11 10.53 5.78
N VAL A 5 -2.18 9.76 5.95
CA VAL A 5 -2.09 8.37 6.40
C VAL A 5 -2.19 7.46 5.19
N VAL A 6 -1.08 6.80 4.86
CA VAL A 6 -1.00 5.85 3.74
C VAL A 6 -1.11 4.42 4.26
N ASN A 7 -2.22 3.75 3.98
CA ASN A 7 -2.37 2.33 4.26
C ASN A 7 -1.75 1.50 3.13
N ARG A 8 -0.77 0.66 3.44
CA ARG A 8 -0.05 -0.20 2.48
C ARG A 8 -0.62 -1.62 2.37
N THR A 9 -1.89 -1.83 2.70
CA THR A 9 -2.53 -3.13 2.48
C THR A 9 -2.54 -3.46 0.97
N PRO A 10 -2.21 -4.70 0.58
CA PRO A 10 -2.33 -5.13 -0.82
C PRO A 10 -3.80 -5.41 -1.22
N LYS A 11 -4.74 -5.33 -0.27
CA LYS A 11 -6.15 -5.68 -0.49
C LYS A 11 -6.95 -4.47 -0.97
N LYS A 12 -7.46 -4.56 -2.20
CA LYS A 12 -8.34 -3.54 -2.77
C LYS A 12 -9.70 -3.50 -2.06
N PRO A 13 -10.27 -2.32 -1.76
CA PRO A 13 -11.66 -2.21 -1.30
C PRO A 13 -12.63 -2.92 -2.27
N PRO A 14 -13.71 -3.54 -1.76
CA PRO A 14 -14.14 -3.61 -0.35
C PRO A 14 -13.50 -4.77 0.46
N ALA A 15 -12.45 -5.44 -0.04
CA ALA A 15 -11.89 -6.59 0.64
C ALA A 15 -11.41 -6.25 2.07
N PRO A 16 -11.68 -7.13 3.07
CA PRO A 16 -11.36 -6.86 4.45
C PRO A 16 -9.85 -6.85 4.70
N SER A 17 -9.37 -5.81 5.37
CA SER A 17 -7.95 -5.60 5.69
C SER A 17 -7.79 -5.31 7.18
N GLY A 18 -6.98 -6.12 7.87
CA GLY A 18 -6.70 -5.94 9.30
C GLY A 18 -6.04 -4.61 9.64
N THR A 19 -5.38 -3.96 8.68
CA THR A 19 -4.74 -2.65 8.88
C THR A 19 -5.60 -1.48 8.44
N ALA A 20 -6.66 -1.70 7.64
CA ALA A 20 -7.47 -0.59 7.11
C ALA A 20 -8.31 0.07 8.21
N ALA A 21 -8.93 -0.73 9.08
CA ALA A 21 -9.68 -0.23 10.22
C ALA A 21 -8.82 0.60 11.19
N PRO A 22 -7.69 0.11 11.72
CA PRO A 22 -6.85 0.90 12.63
C PRO A 22 -6.24 2.13 11.94
N ALA A 23 -5.90 2.05 10.64
CA ALA A 23 -5.36 3.21 9.94
C ALA A 23 -6.40 4.34 9.77
N SER A 24 -7.68 4.02 9.60
CA SER A 24 -8.76 5.01 9.62
C SER A 24 -8.89 5.69 10.98
N VAL A 25 -8.78 4.92 12.07
CA VAL A 25 -8.81 5.47 13.44
C VAL A 25 -7.61 6.38 13.69
N VAL A 26 -6.42 5.97 13.26
CA VAL A 26 -5.20 6.80 13.37
C VAL A 26 -5.34 8.09 12.56
N ALA A 27 -6.00 8.08 11.40
CA ALA A 27 -6.24 9.28 10.61
C ALA A 27 -7.18 10.29 11.29
N ALA A 28 -8.07 9.84 12.18
CA ALA A 28 -8.98 10.71 12.92
C ALA A 28 -8.29 11.44 14.09
N ARG A 29 -7.28 10.84 14.73
CA ARG A 29 -6.64 11.38 15.94
C ARG A 29 -5.97 12.75 15.74
N PRO A 30 -5.17 13.01 14.68
CA PRO A 30 -4.54 14.32 14.50
C PRO A 30 -5.53 15.46 14.25
N ALA A 31 -6.76 15.15 13.80
CA ALA A 31 -7.81 16.15 13.63
C ALA A 31 -8.20 16.79 14.97
N GLU A 32 -8.10 16.05 16.08
CA GLU A 32 -8.35 16.55 17.45
C GLU A 32 -7.35 17.66 17.84
N SER A 33 -6.18 17.72 17.19
CA SER A 33 -5.15 18.75 17.40
C SER A 33 -5.11 19.81 16.29
N GLY A 34 -6.17 19.93 15.47
CA GLY A 34 -6.26 20.90 14.38
C GLY A 34 -5.40 20.56 13.16
N VAL A 35 -4.93 19.32 13.03
CA VAL A 35 -4.20 18.85 11.84
C VAL A 35 -5.19 18.33 10.80
N ARG A 36 -5.16 18.91 9.60
CA ARG A 36 -5.94 18.38 8.47
C ARG A 36 -5.34 17.05 8.02
N THR A 37 -6.12 15.98 8.10
CA THR A 37 -5.63 14.62 7.82
C THR A 37 -6.38 14.00 6.66
N GLU A 38 -5.64 13.44 5.71
CA GLU A 38 -6.18 12.63 4.61
C GLU A 38 -5.79 11.16 4.78
N PHE A 39 -6.62 10.27 4.26
CA PHE A 39 -6.42 8.83 4.31
C PHE A 39 -6.51 8.23 2.90
N VAL A 40 -5.50 7.44 2.52
CA VAL A 40 -5.44 6.77 1.21
C VAL A 40 -4.95 5.32 1.40
N ARG A 41 -5.53 4.36 0.67
CA ARG A 41 -4.90 3.04 0.49
C ARG A 41 -4.02 3.09 -0.75
N ALA A 42 -2.78 2.64 -0.62
CA ALA A 42 -1.82 2.68 -1.73
C ALA A 42 -2.23 1.82 -2.94
N VAL A 43 -3.16 0.87 -2.75
CA VAL A 43 -3.69 0.00 -3.80
C VAL A 43 -4.81 0.64 -4.63
N ASP A 44 -5.37 1.76 -4.16
CA ASP A 44 -6.50 2.43 -4.83
C ASP A 44 -6.05 3.20 -6.09
N PRO A 45 -5.06 4.11 -6.01
CA PRO A 45 -4.54 4.78 -7.20
C PRO A 45 -3.79 3.80 -8.12
N PRO A 46 -3.83 4.03 -9.45
CA PRO A 46 -3.04 3.28 -10.42
C PRO A 46 -1.56 3.69 -10.32
N ILE A 47 -0.87 3.24 -9.26
CA ILE A 47 0.55 3.49 -9.06
C ILE A 47 1.33 2.48 -9.90
N ALA A 48 2.02 2.95 -10.94
CA ALA A 48 3.01 2.14 -11.62
C ALA A 48 4.08 1.70 -10.62
N ARG A 49 4.43 0.42 -10.63
CA ARG A 49 5.58 -0.07 -9.86
C ARG A 49 6.79 0.71 -10.35
N GLY A 50 7.42 1.48 -9.47
CA GLY A 50 8.55 2.34 -9.84
C GLY A 50 9.61 1.54 -10.61
N ALA A 51 10.21 2.17 -11.61
CA ALA A 51 11.26 1.56 -12.42
C ALA A 51 12.44 1.13 -11.54
N GLY A 52 12.49 -0.15 -11.18
CA GLY A 52 13.72 -0.92 -11.31
C GLY A 52 13.64 -1.56 -12.69
N ASP A 53 14.53 -1.33 -13.64
CA ASP A 53 15.95 -1.09 -13.51
C ASP A 53 16.43 -0.26 -14.71
N GLY A 54 17.33 0.71 -14.46
CA GLY A 54 18.24 1.23 -15.49
C GLY A 54 19.31 0.22 -15.93
N ALA A 55 19.10 -1.08 -15.65
CA ALA A 55 19.89 -2.20 -16.15
C ALA A 55 18.91 -3.33 -16.45
N GLY A 56 18.55 -3.49 -17.72
CA GLY A 56 17.44 -4.31 -18.15
C GLY A 56 17.39 -5.71 -17.54
N ARG A 57 16.20 -6.13 -17.15
CA ARG A 57 15.82 -7.55 -17.21
C ARG A 57 14.39 -7.68 -17.72
N PRO A 58 14.18 -8.28 -18.91
CA PRO A 58 12.85 -8.57 -19.38
C PRO A 58 12.23 -9.65 -18.50
N SER A 59 10.94 -9.49 -18.24
CA SER A 59 10.06 -10.49 -17.64
C SER A 59 10.33 -11.87 -18.22
N LYS A 60 10.76 -12.81 -17.40
CA LYS A 60 10.63 -14.23 -17.72
C LYS A 60 9.65 -14.90 -16.78
N ALA A 61 8.63 -15.45 -17.42
CA ALA A 61 7.68 -16.41 -16.92
C ALA A 61 8.36 -17.59 -16.19
N SER A 62 7.61 -18.13 -15.24
CA SER A 62 7.54 -19.56 -14.86
C SER A 62 8.86 -20.33 -14.74
N SER A 63 9.27 -20.58 -13.51
CA SER A 63 9.88 -21.87 -13.17
C SER A 63 9.48 -22.24 -11.74
N ARG A 64 8.77 -23.36 -11.62
CA ARG A 64 8.42 -24.03 -10.36
C ARG A 64 9.67 -24.17 -9.48
N CYS A 65 9.55 -23.85 -8.20
CA CYS A 65 10.51 -24.31 -7.21
C CYS A 65 10.22 -25.79 -6.92
N GLU A 66 10.96 -26.70 -7.53
CA GLU A 66 11.14 -28.04 -6.96
C GLU A 66 12.15 -27.94 -5.80
N VAL A 67 11.78 -28.49 -4.65
CA VAL A 67 12.64 -28.61 -3.46
C VAL A 67 13.18 -30.04 -3.44
N PRO A 68 14.50 -30.25 -3.55
CA PRO A 68 15.05 -31.60 -3.43
C PRO A 68 15.13 -32.01 -1.96
N ARG A 69 14.75 -33.26 -1.68
CA ARG A 69 15.31 -34.06 -0.59
C ARG A 69 15.83 -35.36 -1.18
#